data_AF-A0A9N8PDK4-F1
#
_entry.id   AF-A0A9N8PDK4-F1
#
_cell.length_a   1.000
_cell.length_b   1.000
_cell.length_c   1.000
_cell.angle_alpha   90.00
_cell.angle_beta   90.00
_cell.angle_gamma   90.00
#
_symmetry.space_group_name_H-M   'P 1'
#
loop_
_entity.id
_entity.type
_entity.pdbx_description
1 polymer ?
#
loop_
_entity_poly.entity_id
_entity_poly.type
_entity_poly.pdbx_seq_one_letter_code
_entity_poly.pdbx_strand_id
1 'polypeptide(L)'
;MSCFEPNNQMVKCDPRNGKYMATCLLYRGDVVPKDVHSAVATLKTKRTIQFVDWCPTGFKIGICYQPPQNVPNGDLAKVNRAV
;
A
#
# COMPACT_ATOMS: atom_id res chain seq x y z
N MET A 1 3.80 3.44 3.89
CA MET A 1 5.08 3.44 3.12
C MET A 1 5.70 2.06 3.05
N SER A 2 5.57 1.24 4.10
CA SER A 2 6.13 -0.12 4.17
C SER A 2 5.76 -1.03 2.98
N CYS A 3 4.61 -0.83 2.33
CA CYS A 3 4.16 -1.59 1.17
C CYS A 3 5.11 -1.53 -0.05
N PHE A 4 5.99 -0.52 -0.14
CA PHE A 4 6.97 -0.37 -1.22
C PHE A 4 8.40 -0.73 -0.78
N GLU A 5 8.57 -1.21 0.45
CA GLU A 5 9.84 -1.76 0.89
C GLU A 5 10.06 -3.14 0.26
N PRO A 6 11.27 -3.45 -0.25
CA PRO A 6 11.55 -4.73 -0.91
C PRO A 6 11.23 -5.96 -0.04
N ASN A 7 11.48 -5.86 1.26
CA ASN A 7 11.26 -6.96 2.22
C ASN A 7 9.78 -7.28 2.49
N ASN A 8 8.87 -6.41 2.06
CA ASN A 8 7.42 -6.61 2.21
C ASN A 8 6.76 -7.04 0.90
N GLN A 9 7.53 -7.31 -0.16
CA GLN A 9 7.01 -7.83 -1.42
C GLN A 9 6.80 -9.34 -1.33
N MET A 10 5.68 -9.82 -1.88
CA MET A 10 5.37 -11.25 -1.96
C MET A 10 5.98 -11.94 -3.19
N VAL A 11 6.78 -11.21 -3.98
CA VAL A 11 7.48 -11.72 -5.17
C VAL A 11 8.94 -11.30 -5.08
N LYS A 12 9.85 -12.23 -5.40
CA LYS A 12 11.29 -11.96 -5.43
C LYS A 12 11.67 -11.22 -6.72
N CYS A 13 11.50 -9.91 -6.70
CA CYS A 13 11.98 -9.00 -7.73
C CYS A 13 12.38 -7.66 -7.09
N ASP A 14 13.12 -6.83 -7.82
CA ASP A 14 13.37 -5.44 -7.43
C ASP A 14 12.52 -4.50 -8.30
N PRO A 15 11.39 -3.97 -7.80
CA PRO A 15 10.52 -3.08 -8.56
C PRO A 15 11.19 -1.78 -9.02
N ARG A 16 12.32 -1.41 -8.41
CA ARG A 16 13.09 -0.20 -8.77
C ARG A 16 13.82 -0.34 -10.11
N ASN A 17 14.02 -1.58 -10.58
CA ASN A 17 14.58 -1.86 -11.90
C ASN A 17 13.51 -1.83 -13.01
N GLY A 18 12.25 -1.53 -12.67
CA GLY A 18 11.14 -1.44 -13.61
C GLY A 18 10.30 -0.18 -13.40
N LYS A 19 9.10 -0.19 -13.99
CA LYS A 19 8.10 0.87 -13.82
C LYS A 19 6.76 0.26 -13.47
N TYR A 20 6.02 0.91 -12.57
CA TYR A 20 4.66 0.53 -12.22
C TYR A 20 3.70 0.88 -13.36
N MET A 21 2.88 -0.09 -13.78
CA MET A 21 1.76 0.16 -14.71
C MET A 21 0.50 0.60 -13.95
N ALA A 22 0.27 0.00 -12.79
CA ALA A 22 -0.85 0.31 -11.90
C ALA A 22 -0.52 -0.14 -10.47
N THR A 23 -1.10 0.56 -9.50
CA THR A 23 -0.96 0.26 -8.08
C THR A 23 -2.29 0.44 -7.37
N CYS A 24 -2.62 -0.50 -6.48
CA CYS A 24 -3.79 -0.42 -5.62
C CYS A 24 -3.34 -0.46 -4.16
N LEU A 25 -3.85 0.46 -3.33
CA LEU A 25 -3.68 0.42 -1.88
C LEU A 25 -5.04 0.12 -1.24
N LEU A 26 -5.12 -1.03 -0.56
CA LEU A 26 -6.35 -1.57 0.02
C LEU A 26 -6.26 -1.52 1.54
N TYR A 27 -6.75 -0.44 2.11
CA TYR A 27 -6.73 -0.19 3.54
C TYR A 27 -7.85 -0.94 4.26
N ARG A 28 -7.58 -1.32 5.50
CA ARG A 28 -8.53 -1.98 6.39
C ARG A 28 -8.48 -1.41 7.80
N GLY A 29 -9.63 -1.28 8.46
CA GLY A 29 -9.78 -0.87 9.86
C GLY A 29 -9.93 0.63 10.06
N ASP A 30 -9.46 1.13 11.20
CA ASP A 30 -9.54 2.53 11.60
C ASP A 30 -8.61 3.40 10.75
N VAL A 31 -9.14 3.86 9.61
CA VAL A 31 -8.42 4.59 8.58
C VAL A 31 -9.22 5.81 8.15
N VAL A 32 -8.62 6.99 8.34
CA VAL A 32 -9.20 8.27 7.91
C VAL A 32 -8.84 8.52 6.44
N PRO A 33 -9.80 8.78 5.53
CA PRO A 33 -9.51 8.98 4.11
C PRO A 33 -8.49 10.09 3.82
N LYS A 34 -8.50 11.17 4.61
CA LYS A 34 -7.53 12.27 4.50
C LYS A 34 -6.08 11.79 4.66
N ASP A 35 -5.83 10.88 5.59
CA ASP A 35 -4.49 10.35 5.86
C ASP A 35 -4.01 9.48 4.70
N VAL A 36 -4.92 8.73 4.07
CA VAL A 36 -4.62 7.94 2.87
C VAL A 36 -4.22 8.84 1.70
N HIS A 37 -5.00 9.89 1.44
CA HIS A 37 -4.66 10.85 0.38
C HIS A 37 -3.32 11.54 0.62
N SER A 38 -3.04 11.88 1.88
CA SER A 38 -1.77 12.49 2.28
C SER A 38 -0.60 11.53 2.08
N ALA A 39 -0.76 10.26 2.46
CA ALA A 39 0.24 9.21 2.24
C ALA A 39 0.53 8.97 0.75
N VAL A 40 -0.51 8.94 -0.10
CA VAL A 40 -0.34 8.80 -1.56
C VAL A 40 0.35 10.03 -2.16
N ALA A 41 0.04 11.24 -1.69
CA ALA A 41 0.75 12.44 -2.11
C ALA A 41 2.25 12.35 -1.77
N THR A 42 2.61 11.84 -0.58
CA THR A 42 4.01 11.58 -0.22
C THR A 42 4.64 10.48 -1.07
N LEU A 43 3.92 9.44 -1.46
CA LEU A 43 4.45 8.38 -2.32
C LEU A 43 4.77 8.89 -3.73
N LYS A 44 3.93 9.79 -4.28
CA LYS A 44 4.12 10.39 -5.61
C LYS A 44 5.38 11.25 -5.72
N THR A 45 5.89 11.78 -4.60
CA THR A 45 7.12 12.59 -4.60
C THR A 45 8.39 11.74 -4.50
N LYS A 46 8.27 10.43 -4.17
CA LYS A 46 9.42 9.53 -4.05
C LYS A 46 9.89 9.05 -5.43
N ARG A 47 11.17 9.25 -5.74
CA ARG A 47 11.80 8.80 -6.99
C ARG A 47 11.88 7.28 -7.16
N THR A 48 11.65 6.52 -6.08
CA THR A 48 11.68 5.05 -6.07
C THR A 48 10.40 4.41 -6.62
N ILE A 49 9.32 5.19 -6.78
CA ILE A 49 8.05 4.72 -7.33
C ILE A 49 7.84 5.43 -8.65
N GLN A 50 8.26 4.79 -9.73
CA GLN A 50 8.17 5.35 -11.07
C GLN A 50 7.06 4.65 -11.84
N PHE A 51 6.10 5.41 -12.34
CA PHE A 51 5.07 4.88 -13.23
C PHE A 51 5.53 4.96 -14.68
N VAL A 52 4.92 4.13 -15.52
CA VAL A 52 4.94 4.30 -16.97
C VAL A 52 4.39 5.68 -17.35
N ASP A 53 4.90 6.24 -18.44
CA ASP A 53 4.58 7.58 -18.93
C ASP A 53 3.10 7.80 -19.25
N TRP A 54 2.43 6.76 -19.75
CA TRP A 54 1.00 6.79 -20.03
C TRP A 54 0.09 6.64 -18.78
N CYS A 55 0.65 6.48 -17.57
CA CYS A 55 -0.13 6.34 -16.33
C CYS A 55 0.32 7.30 -15.20
N PRO A 56 0.06 8.62 -15.30
CA PRO A 56 0.49 9.61 -14.31
C PRO A 56 -0.27 9.53 -12.97
N THR A 57 -1.45 8.90 -12.93
CA THR A 57 -2.35 8.81 -11.77
C THR A 57 -2.57 7.39 -11.27
N GLY A 58 -1.60 6.49 -11.46
CA GLY A 58 -1.73 5.04 -11.30
C GLY A 58 -1.99 4.47 -9.90
N PHE A 59 -2.60 5.23 -8.98
CA PHE A 59 -3.03 4.75 -7.66
C PHE A 59 -4.56 4.64 -7.58
N LYS A 60 -5.06 3.43 -7.32
CA LYS A 60 -6.42 3.19 -6.84
C LYS A 60 -6.41 2.98 -5.33
N ILE A 61 -7.37 3.58 -4.63
CA ILE A 61 -7.52 3.46 -3.18
C ILE A 61 -8.82 2.72 -2.88
N GLY A 62 -8.75 1.76 -1.96
CA GLY A 62 -9.92 1.13 -1.33
C GLY A 62 -9.79 1.17 0.18
N ILE A 63 -10.91 1.38 0.89
CA ILE A 63 -10.94 1.40 2.36
C ILE A 63 -12.10 0.51 2.83
N CYS A 64 -11.78 -0.45 3.70
CA CYS A 64 -12.73 -1.31 4.40
C CYS A 64 -12.66 -0.98 5.90
N TYR A 65 -13.72 -0.40 6.48
CA TYR A 65 -13.67 0.09 7.87
C TYR A 65 -13.69 -1.01 8.93
N GLN A 66 -13.99 -2.26 8.56
CA GLN A 66 -13.89 -3.39 9.48
C GLN A 66 -12.42 -3.69 9.81
N PRO A 67 -12.02 -3.88 11.08
CA PRO A 67 -10.63 -4.18 11.42
C PRO A 67 -10.17 -5.54 10.85
N PRO A 68 -8.87 -5.73 10.63
CA PRO A 68 -8.29 -7.03 10.31
C PRO A 68 -8.68 -8.08 11.36
N GLN A 69 -9.05 -9.26 10.91
CA GLN A 69 -9.36 -10.39 11.79
C GLN A 69 -8.09 -11.22 12.00
N ASN A 70 -7.94 -11.76 13.21
CA ASN A 70 -6.91 -12.74 13.52
C ASN A 70 -7.53 -14.13 13.59
N VAL A 71 -6.71 -15.15 13.30
CA VAL A 71 -7.09 -16.53 13.53
C VAL A 71 -6.91 -16.84 15.01
N PRO A 72 -7.89 -17.46 15.70
CA PRO A 72 -7.71 -17.91 17.08
C PRO A 72 -6.46 -18.79 17.21
N ASN A 73 -5.62 -18.52 18.22
CA ASN A 73 -4.32 -19.17 18.42
C ASN A 73 -3.29 -18.99 17.28
N GLY A 74 -3.50 -18.02 16.38
CA GLY A 74 -2.52 -17.65 15.36
C GLY A 74 -1.44 -16.70 15.89
N ASP A 75 -0.34 -16.58 15.16
CA ASP A 75 0.84 -15.81 15.57
C ASP A 75 0.71 -14.28 15.37
N LEU A 76 -0.41 -13.83 14.81
CA LEU A 76 -0.62 -12.42 14.48
C LEU A 76 -1.33 -11.67 15.61
N ALA A 77 -0.68 -10.59 16.08
CA ALA A 77 -1.27 -9.67 17.04
C ALA A 77 -2.51 -8.96 16.46
N LYS A 78 -3.47 -8.65 17.34
CA LYS A 78 -4.64 -7.84 16.97
C LYS A 78 -4.20 -6.42 16.61
N VAL A 79 -4.65 -5.93 15.46
CA VAL A 79 -4.35 -4.57 14.99
C VAL A 79 -5.63 -3.83 14.63
N ASN A 80 -5.63 -2.51 14.86
CA ASN A 80 -6.78 -1.66 14.53
C ASN A 80 -6.84 -1.29 13.04
N ARG A 81 -5.72 -1.38 12.32
CA ARG A 81 -5.64 -1.06 10.88
C ARG A 81 -4.54 -1.84 10.15
N ALA A 82 -4.69 -2.00 8.84
CA ALA A 82 -3.71 -2.58 7.92
C ALA A 82 -3.78 -1.92 6.53
N VAL A 83 -2.72 -2.09 5.73
CA VAL A 83 -2.58 -1.65 4.33
C VAL A 83 -1.77 -2.65 3.53
#